data_AF-A0A2D4FPI2-F1
#
_entry.id   AF-A0A2D4FPI2-F1
#
_cell.length_a   1.000
_cell.length_b   1.000
_cell.length_c   1.000
_cell.angle_alpha   90.00
_cell.angle_beta   90.00
_cell.angle_gamma   90.00
#
_symmetry.space_group_name_H-M   'P 1'
#
loop_
_entity.id
_entity.type
_entity.pdbx_description
1 polymer ?
#
loop_
_entity_poly.entity_id
_entity_poly.type
_entity_poly.pdbx_seq_one_letter_code
_entity_poly.pdbx_strand_id
1 'polypeptide(L)'
;VGEDGLLHRMDLDECMLLDVNSIGGIIHVDRIVHIANDLFLQEQKSLGAADGFLEQDAGTGICYFFYDSAPSGAYGTMTYLTKAVASYLHEFLPSTGCLMQ
;
A
#
# COMPACT_ATOMS: atom_id res chain seq x y z
N VAL A 1 5.40 -29.16 19.79
CA VAL A 1 3.96 -28.82 19.68
C VAL A 1 3.86 -27.32 19.75
N GLY A 2 3.41 -26.69 18.67
CA GLY A 2 3.21 -25.24 18.60
C GLY A 2 4.21 -24.52 17.71
N GLU A 3 4.25 -24.85 16.41
CA GLU A 3 4.86 -24.01 15.36
C GLU A 3 3.77 -23.52 14.39
N ASP A 4 2.61 -23.13 14.93
CA ASP A 4 1.45 -22.61 14.20
C ASP A 4 1.53 -21.08 14.00
N GLY A 5 2.72 -20.59 13.63
CA GLY A 5 2.99 -19.14 13.49
C GLY A 5 3.48 -18.70 12.11
N LEU A 6 3.73 -19.64 11.18
CA LEU A 6 4.28 -19.32 9.85
C LEU A 6 3.22 -19.07 8.77
N LEU A 7 1.94 -19.22 9.08
CA LEU A 7 0.86 -19.24 8.08
C LEU A 7 0.27 -17.86 7.73
N HIS A 8 0.91 -16.75 8.10
CA HIS A 8 0.33 -15.42 7.88
C HIS A 8 1.32 -14.38 7.35
N ARG A 9 2.44 -14.84 6.78
CA ARG A 9 3.55 -13.98 6.37
C ARG A 9 4.19 -14.51 5.10
N MET A 10 3.48 -14.49 3.97
CA MET A 10 4.04 -14.33 2.60
C MET A 10 3.06 -14.55 1.42
N ASP A 11 1.74 -14.42 1.55
CA ASP A 11 0.85 -14.25 0.37
C ASP A 11 0.88 -12.81 -0.19
N LEU A 12 2.06 -12.20 -0.31
CA LEU A 12 2.24 -10.93 -1.03
C LEU A 12 3.12 -11.05 -2.28
N ASP A 13 3.75 -12.20 -2.51
CA ASP A 13 4.61 -12.41 -3.69
C ASP A 13 3.80 -12.80 -4.95
N GLU A 14 2.55 -13.27 -4.81
CA GLU A 14 1.81 -13.87 -5.95
C GLU A 14 0.67 -13.00 -6.55
N CYS A 15 0.30 -11.86 -5.97
CA CYS A 15 -0.91 -11.11 -6.42
C CYS A 15 -0.68 -9.73 -7.06
N MET A 16 0.55 -9.34 -7.43
CA MET A 16 0.78 -8.01 -8.04
C MET A 16 0.58 -7.94 -9.57
N LEU A 17 0.14 -9.02 -10.21
CA LEU A 17 -0.29 -8.95 -11.60
C LEU A 17 -1.78 -8.60 -11.65
N LEU A 18 -2.07 -7.31 -11.46
CA LEU A 18 -3.39 -6.77 -11.73
C LEU A 18 -3.56 -6.68 -13.26
N ASP A 19 -4.42 -7.52 -13.83
CA ASP A 19 -4.84 -7.37 -15.21
C ASP A 19 -5.82 -6.21 -15.29
N VAL A 20 -5.29 -5.03 -15.61
CA VAL A 20 -6.09 -3.83 -15.69
C VAL A 20 -6.54 -3.63 -17.12
N ASN A 21 -7.77 -4.05 -17.42
CA ASN A 21 -8.40 -3.83 -18.70
C ASN A 21 -8.57 -2.31 -18.92
N SER A 22 -7.60 -1.71 -19.63
CA SER A 22 -7.49 -0.29 -20.02
C SER A 22 -8.22 0.70 -19.09
N ILE A 23 -7.53 1.22 -18.06
CA ILE A 23 -8.00 2.43 -17.33
C ILE A 23 -8.04 3.57 -18.35
N GLY A 24 -9.21 3.82 -18.93
CA GLY A 24 -9.42 4.92 -19.89
C GLY A 24 -9.44 6.31 -19.24
N GLY A 25 -8.63 6.56 -18.21
CA GLY A 25 -8.71 7.75 -17.36
C GLY A 25 -7.35 8.27 -16.88
N ILE A 26 -7.36 9.45 -16.23
CA ILE A 26 -6.17 10.09 -15.66
C ILE A 26 -5.80 9.39 -14.35
N ILE A 27 -4.55 8.96 -14.23
CA ILE A 27 -4.00 8.41 -12.98
C ILE A 27 -3.43 9.56 -12.14
N HIS A 28 -4.05 9.83 -11.00
CA HIS A 28 -3.57 10.83 -10.05
C HIS A 28 -2.46 10.23 -9.18
N VAL A 29 -1.22 10.32 -9.67
CA VAL A 29 -0.03 9.81 -8.97
C VAL A 29 0.12 10.42 -7.57
N ASP A 30 -0.18 11.71 -7.44
CA ASP A 30 -0.18 12.42 -6.17
C ASP A 30 -1.08 11.74 -5.12
N ARG A 31 -2.32 11.39 -5.51
CA ARG A 31 -3.27 10.66 -4.65
C ARG A 31 -2.74 9.28 -4.26
N ILE A 32 -2.10 8.56 -5.18
CA ILE A 32 -1.50 7.24 -4.90
C ILE A 32 -0.37 7.36 -3.88
N VAL A 33 0.50 8.37 -4.03
CA VAL A 33 1.61 8.63 -3.10
C VAL A 33 1.09 8.94 -1.70
N HIS A 34 0.03 9.75 -1.59
CA HIS A 34 -0.62 10.02 -0.31
C HIS A 34 -1.22 8.76 0.34
N ILE A 35 -1.93 7.93 -0.43
CA ILE A 35 -2.45 6.66 0.07
C ILE A 35 -1.31 5.74 0.55
N ALA A 36 -0.21 5.67 -0.19
CA ALA A 36 0.95 4.88 0.19
C ALA A 36 1.59 5.37 1.49
N ASN A 37 1.74 6.69 1.63
CA ASN A 37 2.23 7.32 2.86
C ASN A 37 1.32 7.03 4.06
N ASP A 38 -0.01 7.11 3.88
CA ASP A 38 -0.96 6.79 4.96
C ASP A 38 -0.86 5.32 5.40
N LEU A 39 -0.70 4.40 4.46
CA LEU A 39 -0.49 2.98 4.75
C LEU A 39 0.82 2.75 5.52
N PHE A 40 1.90 3.42 5.10
CA PHE A 40 3.18 3.39 5.81
C PHE A 40 3.03 3.90 7.24
N LEU A 41 2.45 5.08 7.43
CA LEU A 41 2.26 5.69 8.74
C LEU A 41 1.43 4.80 9.67
N GLN A 42 0.33 4.23 9.17
CA GLN A 42 -0.53 3.34 9.95
C GLN A 42 0.20 2.07 10.40
N GLU A 43 0.97 1.46 9.51
CA GLU A 43 1.72 0.25 9.83
C GLU A 43 2.86 0.54 10.81
N GLN A 44 3.63 1.62 10.60
CA GLN A 44 4.69 2.02 11.52
C GLN A 44 4.14 2.38 12.91
N LYS A 45 3.00 3.08 13.00
CA LYS A 45 2.32 3.35 14.28
C LYS A 45 1.91 2.06 14.98
N SER A 46 1.38 1.10 14.24
CA SER A 46 0.94 -0.20 14.78
C SER A 46 2.11 -1.04 15.31
N LEU A 47 3.31 -0.84 14.75
CA LEU A 47 4.55 -1.45 15.22
C LEU A 47 5.21 -0.69 16.39
N GLY A 48 4.61 0.42 16.85
CA GLY A 48 5.09 1.20 17.98
C GLY A 48 6.16 2.23 17.62
N ALA A 49 6.23 2.68 16.35
CA ALA A 49 7.13 3.77 15.97
C ALA A 49 6.80 5.05 16.76
N ALA A 50 7.83 5.72 17.27
CA ALA A 50 7.69 6.99 17.97
C ALA A 50 7.26 8.11 17.02
N ASP A 51 6.53 9.13 17.52
CA ASP A 51 6.04 10.24 16.69
C ASP A 51 7.15 10.97 15.90
N GLY A 52 8.37 11.05 16.44
CA GLY A 52 9.53 11.63 15.73
C GLY A 52 9.97 10.84 14.49
N PHE A 53 9.63 9.54 14.41
CA PHE A 53 9.88 8.72 13.21
C PHE A 53 8.81 8.92 12.12
N LEU A 54 7.71 9.60 12.46
CA LEU A 54 6.57 9.81 11.57
C LEU A 54 6.42 11.28 11.19
N GLU A 55 7.53 12.03 11.31
CA GLU A 55 7.58 13.42 10.93
C GLU A 55 7.35 13.57 9.41
N GLN A 56 6.46 14.49 9.07
CA GLN A 56 6.03 14.74 7.71
C GLN A 56 6.50 16.10 7.24
N ASP A 57 6.84 16.15 5.97
CA ASP A 57 7.15 17.40 5.30
C ASP A 57 5.92 18.31 5.23
N ALA A 58 6.05 19.56 5.68
CA ALA A 58 4.92 20.49 5.76
C ALA A 58 4.42 20.97 4.38
N GLY A 59 5.22 20.83 3.32
CA GLY A 59 4.84 21.22 1.96
C GLY A 59 4.09 20.13 1.22
N THR A 60 4.50 18.87 1.42
CA THR A 60 3.97 17.70 0.70
C THR A 60 3.09 16.80 1.54
N GLY A 61 3.14 16.88 2.87
CA GLY A 61 2.42 15.99 3.77
C GLY A 61 2.89 14.53 3.71
N ILE A 62 4.12 14.28 3.26
CA ILE A 62 4.70 12.94 3.16
C ILE A 62 5.74 12.75 4.26
N CYS A 63 5.77 11.56 4.87
CA CYS A 63 6.75 11.20 5.89
C CYS A 63 8.15 11.19 5.29
N TYR A 64 9.13 11.81 5.97
CA TYR A 64 10.52 11.83 5.49
C TYR A 64 11.08 10.42 5.31
N PHE A 65 10.76 9.52 6.23
CA PHE A 65 11.22 8.13 6.17
C PHE A 65 10.49 7.28 5.14
N PHE A 66 9.37 7.73 4.59
CA PHE A 66 8.68 6.99 3.54
C PHE A 66 9.55 6.86 2.29
N TYR A 67 10.26 7.93 1.88
CA TYR A 67 11.16 7.89 0.73
C TYR A 67 12.56 7.36 1.05
N ASP A 68 12.98 7.45 2.32
CA ASP A 68 14.27 6.91 2.79
C ASP A 68 14.22 5.40 3.09
N SER A 69 13.01 4.85 3.23
CA SER A 69 12.81 3.40 3.38
C SER A 69 13.36 2.64 2.18
N ALA A 70 13.85 1.42 2.42
CA ALA A 70 14.32 0.56 1.34
C ALA A 70 13.23 0.43 0.27
N PRO A 71 13.57 0.45 -1.03
CA PRO A 71 12.55 0.41 -2.08
C PRO A 71 11.73 -0.89 -2.04
N SER A 72 12.32 -1.99 -1.57
CA SER A 72 11.70 -3.32 -1.49
C SER A 72 11.70 -3.85 -0.04
N GLY A 73 11.08 -5.01 0.17
CA GLY A 73 10.85 -5.61 1.49
C GLY A 73 9.46 -5.30 2.05
N ALA A 74 9.10 -5.96 3.16
CA ALA A 74 7.75 -5.89 3.73
C ALA A 74 7.28 -4.46 4.06
N TYR A 75 8.22 -3.59 4.43
CA TYR A 75 7.99 -2.18 4.80
C TYR A 75 8.67 -1.21 3.83
N GLY A 76 8.96 -1.66 2.61
CA GLY A 76 9.62 -0.84 1.61
C GLY A 76 8.67 0.09 0.86
N THR A 77 9.19 1.19 0.32
CA THR A 77 8.38 2.23 -0.35
C THR A 77 7.57 1.67 -1.53
N MET A 78 8.14 0.78 -2.35
CA MET A 78 7.40 0.17 -3.48
C MET A 78 6.28 -0.73 -3.00
N THR A 79 6.44 -1.41 -1.86
CA THR A 79 5.39 -2.27 -1.29
C THR A 79 4.15 -1.45 -0.95
N TYR A 80 4.33 -0.27 -0.35
CA TYR A 80 3.22 0.64 -0.06
C TYR A 80 2.64 1.30 -1.30
N LEU A 81 3.48 1.70 -2.27
CA LEU A 81 3.02 2.24 -3.55
C LEU A 81 2.19 1.20 -4.31
N THR A 82 2.62 -0.05 -4.34
CA THR A 82 1.84 -1.14 -4.92
C THR A 82 0.49 -1.31 -4.23
N LYS A 83 0.49 -1.40 -2.89
CA LYS A 83 -0.76 -1.51 -2.12
C LYS A 83 -1.70 -0.35 -2.43
N ALA A 84 -1.15 0.87 -2.50
CA ALA A 84 -1.90 2.08 -2.85
C ALA A 84 -2.43 2.05 -4.29
N VAL A 85 -1.66 1.58 -5.26
CA VAL A 85 -2.13 1.38 -6.64
C VAL A 85 -3.27 0.37 -6.68
N ALA A 86 -3.13 -0.77 -6.01
CA ALA A 86 -4.20 -1.78 -5.96
C ALA A 86 -5.49 -1.21 -5.34
N SER A 87 -5.38 -0.47 -4.23
CA SER A 87 -6.52 0.21 -3.60
C SER A 87 -7.11 1.31 -4.48
N TYR A 88 -6.27 2.12 -5.13
CA TYR A 88 -6.70 3.19 -6.04
C TYR A 88 -7.45 2.61 -7.24
N LEU A 89 -6.94 1.52 -7.82
CA LEU A 89 -7.56 0.86 -8.98
C LEU A 89 -8.85 0.12 -8.63
N HIS A 90 -8.98 -0.38 -7.40
CA HIS A 90 -10.21 -1.01 -6.93
C HIS A 90 -11.42 -0.08 -7.05
N GLU A 91 -11.24 1.24 -6.91
CA GLU A 91 -12.33 2.22 -7.11
C GLU A 91 -12.86 2.26 -8.56
N PHE A 92 -12.08 1.77 -9.53
CA PHE A 92 -12.43 1.80 -10.96
C PHE A 92 -12.86 0.44 -11.51
N LEU A 93 -12.62 -0.64 -10.77
CA LEU A 93 -13.10 -1.95 -11.17
C LEU A 93 -14.61 -2.01 -10.88
N PRO A 94 -15.44 -2.46 -11.84
CA PRO A 94 -16.84 -2.76 -11.52
C PRO A 94 -16.81 -3.76 -10.36
N SER A 95 -17.56 -3.48 -9.28
CA SER A 95 -17.83 -4.50 -8.28
C SER A 95 -18.21 -5.75 -9.05
N THR A 96 -17.49 -6.85 -8.89
CA THR A 96 -17.92 -8.15 -9.41
C THR A 96 -19.17 -8.54 -8.63
N GLY A 97 -20.27 -7.85 -8.94
CA GLY A 97 -21.62 -8.22 -8.60
C GLY A 97 -21.89 -9.44 -9.44
N CYS A 98 -21.59 -10.59 -8.86
CA CYS A 98 -22.10 -11.86 -9.32
C CYS A 98 -23.63 -11.78 -9.20
N LEU A 99 -24.30 -11.29 -10.25
CA LEU A 99 -25.72 -11.52 -10.44
C LEU A 99 -25.86 -13.00 -10.80
N MET A 100 -26.01 -13.84 -9.77
CA MET A 100 -26.55 -15.18 -9.92
C MET A 100 -27.98 -15.01 -10.42
N GLN A 101 -28.20 -15.26 -11.72
CA GLN A 101 -29.53 -15.41 -12.31
C GLN A 101 -29.75 -16.88 -12.67
#